data_AF-A0A967BWA9-F1
#
_entry.id   AF-A0A967BWA9-F1
#
_cell.length_a   1.000
_cell.length_b   1.000
_cell.length_c   1.000
_cell.angle_alpha   90.00
_cell.angle_beta   90.00
_cell.angle_gamma   90.00
#
_symmetry.space_group_name_H-M   'P 1'
#
loop_
_entity.id
_entity.type
_entity.pdbx_description
1 polymer ?
#
loop_
_entity_poly.entity_id
_entity_poly.type
_entity_poly.pdbx_seq_one_letter_code
_entity_poly.pdbx_strand_id
1 'polypeptide(L)'
;MKLQTVGIKNFTCPVSIREKIGSRQQTVATINMQAAMPSRLRESCVPVFTHVLGKYREDISATIFPAMLAEVRERLQAEKARMTMSFPYFIAKKAPVTQTGSLMEYQCSFIGSINETAGLQLSVRVPLTTLCPCSKEISSAGAHNQRAEVTLTVRAPRFIWLEDLISLVEHCGSCELYALLKRPDEKFVTEAAYANPMFVEDVARMVAQQALAHPDIARFSVSVESFESIHKHSAYAL
;
A
#
# COMPACT_ATOMS: atom_id res chain seq x y z
N MET A 1 -7.05 -8.50 33.79
CA MET A 1 -6.37 -7.96 32.59
C MET A 1 -7.42 -7.33 31.69
N LYS A 2 -7.34 -6.04 31.36
CA LYS A 2 -8.34 -5.37 30.50
C LYS A 2 -7.98 -5.58 29.04
N LEU A 3 -8.93 -6.06 28.23
CA LEU A 3 -8.77 -6.10 26.77
C LEU A 3 -8.75 -4.66 26.25
N GLN A 4 -7.73 -4.31 25.47
CA GLN A 4 -7.60 -2.97 24.89
C GLN A 4 -8.39 -2.84 23.59
N THR A 5 -8.40 -3.89 22.76
CA THR A 5 -9.00 -3.87 21.43
C THR A 5 -9.63 -5.22 21.11
N VAL A 6 -10.80 -5.21 20.47
CA VAL A 6 -11.50 -6.40 19.97
C VAL A 6 -11.92 -6.17 18.52
N GLY A 7 -12.09 -7.25 17.76
CA GLY A 7 -12.35 -7.12 16.33
C GLY A 7 -12.49 -8.44 15.60
N ILE A 8 -12.65 -8.33 14.29
CA ILE A 8 -12.56 -9.42 13.32
C ILE A 8 -11.39 -9.16 12.38
N LYS A 9 -10.72 -10.22 11.95
CA LYS A 9 -9.61 -10.14 11.00
C LYS A 9 -9.82 -11.11 9.86
N ASN A 10 -9.22 -10.79 8.72
CA ASN A 10 -9.17 -11.62 7.53
C ASN A 10 -10.55 -12.00 6.97
N PHE A 11 -11.53 -11.09 7.02
CA PHE A 11 -12.80 -11.29 6.31
C PHE A 11 -12.62 -10.95 4.84
N THR A 12 -12.88 -11.90 3.95
CA THR A 12 -12.66 -11.75 2.52
C THR A 12 -13.97 -11.54 1.76
N CYS A 13 -14.01 -10.53 0.88
CA CYS A 13 -15.20 -10.24 0.06
C CYS A 13 -14.83 -9.64 -1.31
N PRO A 14 -15.66 -9.84 -2.35
CA PRO A 14 -15.49 -9.14 -3.62
C PRO A 14 -15.75 -7.65 -3.46
N VAL A 15 -14.97 -6.81 -4.16
CA VAL A 15 -15.12 -5.36 -4.18
C VAL A 15 -14.86 -4.81 -5.59
N SER A 16 -15.36 -3.59 -5.85
CA SER A 16 -15.18 -2.90 -7.12
C SER A 16 -14.48 -1.56 -6.93
N ILE A 17 -13.22 -1.48 -7.37
CA ILE A 17 -12.35 -0.31 -7.21
C ILE A 17 -12.34 0.54 -8.49
N ARG A 18 -12.42 1.86 -8.37
CA ARG A 18 -12.37 2.77 -9.52
C ARG A 18 -10.95 2.89 -10.05
N GLU A 19 -10.82 3.00 -11.36
CA GLU A 19 -9.56 3.23 -12.06
C GLU A 19 -9.57 4.63 -12.69
N LYS A 20 -8.39 5.25 -12.79
CA LYS A 20 -8.17 6.60 -13.34
C LYS A 20 -8.57 6.69 -14.81
N ILE A 21 -8.50 5.58 -15.54
CA ILE A 21 -8.96 5.45 -16.93
C ILE A 21 -10.51 5.41 -17.07
N GLY A 22 -11.24 5.51 -15.96
CA GLY A 22 -12.71 5.59 -15.94
C GLY A 22 -13.43 4.26 -15.76
N SER A 23 -12.72 3.13 -15.86
CA SER A 23 -13.25 1.79 -15.60
C SER A 23 -13.29 1.44 -14.10
N ARG A 24 -13.75 0.23 -13.81
CA ARG A 24 -13.73 -0.35 -12.46
C ARG A 24 -13.12 -1.74 -12.51
N GLN A 25 -12.22 -2.00 -11.58
CA GLN A 25 -11.59 -3.30 -11.39
C GLN A 25 -12.37 -4.10 -10.35
N GLN A 26 -12.80 -5.31 -10.72
CA GLN A 26 -13.35 -6.28 -9.77
C GLN A 26 -12.19 -7.05 -9.14
N THR A 27 -12.10 -7.00 -7.82
CA THR A 27 -11.01 -7.66 -7.07
C THR A 27 -11.57 -8.26 -5.78
N VAL A 28 -10.71 -8.95 -5.04
CA VAL A 28 -11.03 -9.53 -3.75
C VAL A 28 -10.31 -8.74 -2.66
N ALA A 29 -11.05 -8.26 -1.68
CA ALA A 29 -10.49 -7.53 -0.55
C ALA A 29 -10.53 -8.34 0.73
N THR A 30 -9.51 -8.12 1.57
CA THR A 30 -9.42 -8.61 2.94
C THR A 30 -9.67 -7.45 3.89
N ILE A 31 -10.69 -7.58 4.73
CA ILE A 31 -11.11 -6.59 5.71
C ILE A 31 -10.71 -7.01 7.12
N ASN A 32 -10.08 -6.09 7.82
CA ASN A 32 -9.78 -6.14 9.25
C ASN A 32 -10.54 -5.01 9.93
N MET A 33 -11.33 -5.32 10.96
CA MET A 33 -12.11 -4.33 11.69
C MET A 33 -11.90 -4.50 13.18
N GLN A 34 -11.60 -3.42 13.88
CA GLN A 34 -11.30 -3.45 15.30
C GLN A 34 -11.79 -2.19 16.00
N ALA A 35 -12.16 -2.32 17.26
CA ALA A 35 -12.60 -1.23 18.12
C ALA A 35 -12.01 -1.36 19.52
N ALA A 36 -11.77 -0.23 20.17
CA ALA A 36 -11.37 -0.19 21.56
C ALA A 36 -12.54 -0.71 22.42
N MET A 37 -12.25 -1.70 23.27
CA MET A 37 -13.31 -2.31 24.09
C MET A 37 -13.69 -1.37 25.23
N PRO A 38 -14.96 -0.98 25.39
CA PRO A 38 -15.38 -0.23 26.56
C PRO A 38 -15.30 -1.13 27.79
N SER A 39 -14.89 -0.55 28.91
CA SER A 39 -14.76 -1.25 30.19
C SER A 39 -16.08 -1.83 30.75
N ARG A 40 -17.23 -1.49 30.16
CA ARG A 40 -18.57 -1.88 30.61
C ARG A 40 -19.30 -2.89 29.72
N LEU A 41 -18.86 -3.15 28.48
CA LEU A 41 -19.55 -4.13 27.61
C LEU A 41 -19.13 -5.56 27.99
N ARG A 42 -20.12 -6.39 28.37
CA ARG A 42 -19.95 -7.84 28.64
C ARG A 42 -20.39 -8.72 27.47
N GLU A 43 -21.04 -8.16 26.46
CA GLU A 43 -21.58 -8.90 25.32
C GLU A 43 -20.52 -9.10 24.24
N SER A 44 -20.72 -10.14 23.41
CA SER A 44 -19.85 -10.41 22.27
C SER A 44 -19.92 -9.26 21.27
N CYS A 45 -18.76 -8.75 20.86
CA CYS A 45 -18.65 -7.70 19.84
C CYS A 45 -18.80 -8.24 18.40
N VAL A 46 -18.64 -9.55 18.20
CA VAL A 46 -18.66 -10.21 16.88
C VAL A 46 -19.99 -10.00 16.13
N PRO A 47 -21.19 -10.15 16.76
CA PRO A 47 -22.47 -9.89 16.10
C PRO A 47 -22.60 -8.47 15.52
N VAL A 48 -21.99 -7.47 16.18
CA VAL A 48 -22.00 -6.09 15.68
C VAL A 48 -21.17 -5.99 14.39
N PHE A 49 -19.97 -6.57 14.38
CA PHE A 49 -19.11 -6.56 13.20
C PHE A 49 -19.72 -7.32 12.02
N THR A 50 -20.29 -8.51 12.27
CA THR A 50 -20.92 -9.31 11.21
C THR A 50 -22.17 -8.61 10.65
N HIS A 51 -22.96 -7.95 11.50
CA HIS A 51 -24.11 -7.17 11.07
C HIS A 51 -23.69 -5.99 10.16
N VAL A 52 -22.70 -5.20 10.57
CA VAL A 52 -22.22 -4.06 9.78
C VAL A 52 -21.64 -4.53 8.45
N LEU A 53 -20.82 -5.58 8.44
CA LEU A 53 -20.31 -6.14 7.18
C LEU A 53 -21.42 -6.67 6.27
N GLY A 54 -22.43 -7.34 6.84
CA GLY A 54 -23.57 -7.84 6.07
C GLY A 54 -24.39 -6.72 5.44
N LYS A 55 -24.63 -5.65 6.18
CA LYS A 55 -25.41 -4.48 5.73
C LYS A 55 -24.77 -3.74 4.56
N TYR A 56 -23.45 -3.53 4.60
CA TYR A 56 -22.74 -2.75 3.58
C TYR A 56 -22.07 -3.60 2.50
N ARG A 57 -22.33 -4.91 2.48
CA ARG A 57 -21.62 -5.89 1.64
C ARG A 57 -21.64 -5.55 0.14
N GLU A 58 -22.77 -5.05 -0.37
CA GLU A 58 -22.94 -4.78 -1.81
C GLU A 58 -22.27 -3.47 -2.24
N ASP A 59 -22.03 -2.55 -1.30
CA ASP A 59 -21.53 -1.19 -1.55
C ASP A 59 -20.13 -0.92 -0.96
N ILE A 60 -19.38 -1.98 -0.61
CA ILE A 60 -18.05 -1.86 0.01
C ILE A 60 -17.12 -1.05 -0.91
N SER A 61 -16.86 0.18 -0.50
CA SER A 61 -16.09 1.19 -1.23
C SER A 61 -15.50 2.20 -0.24
N ALA A 62 -14.46 2.94 -0.64
CA ALA A 62 -13.81 3.94 0.20
C ALA A 62 -14.80 4.97 0.81
N THR A 63 -15.87 5.29 0.08
CA THR A 63 -16.90 6.26 0.47
C THR A 63 -17.75 5.80 1.65
N ILE A 64 -17.90 4.49 1.86
CA ILE A 64 -18.79 3.95 2.89
C ILE A 64 -18.07 3.69 4.23
N PHE A 65 -16.73 3.78 4.23
CA PHE A 65 -15.90 3.50 5.40
C PHE A 65 -16.22 4.39 6.60
N PRO A 66 -16.43 5.71 6.45
CA PRO A 66 -16.80 6.56 7.57
C PRO A 66 -18.13 6.14 8.21
N ALA A 67 -19.13 5.75 7.40
CA ALA A 67 -20.43 5.31 7.89
C ALA A 67 -20.33 3.97 8.64
N MET A 68 -19.61 3.00 8.09
CA MET A 68 -19.35 1.70 8.74
C MET A 68 -18.66 1.88 10.10
N LEU A 69 -17.60 2.69 10.14
CA LEU A 69 -16.85 2.95 11.37
C LEU A 69 -17.69 3.70 12.41
N ALA A 70 -18.53 4.65 11.98
CA ALA A 70 -19.43 5.37 12.86
C ALA A 70 -20.46 4.43 13.51
N GLU A 71 -21.05 3.53 12.72
CA GLU A 71 -22.02 2.54 13.21
C GLU A 71 -21.40 1.54 14.20
N VAL A 72 -20.18 1.06 13.90
CA VAL A 72 -19.41 0.19 14.82
C VAL A 72 -19.12 0.91 16.13
N ARG A 73 -18.66 2.16 16.06
CA ARG A 73 -18.35 2.98 17.23
C ARG A 73 -19.58 3.19 18.12
N GLU A 74 -20.72 3.52 17.50
CA GLU A 74 -21.97 3.78 18.20
C GLU A 74 -22.49 2.51 18.90
N ARG A 75 -22.59 1.41 18.16
CA ARG A 75 -23.11 0.13 18.70
C ARG A 75 -22.21 -0.47 19.77
N LEU A 76 -20.89 -0.37 19.61
CA LEU A 76 -19.94 -0.85 20.61
C LEU A 76 -19.62 0.19 21.68
N GLN A 77 -20.19 1.41 21.64
CA GLN A 77 -19.83 2.53 22.52
C GLN A 77 -18.30 2.73 22.67
N ALA A 78 -17.56 2.43 21.60
CA ALA A 78 -16.10 2.39 21.61
C ALA A 78 -15.51 3.79 21.46
N GLU A 79 -14.44 4.08 22.17
CA GLU A 79 -13.72 5.36 22.00
C GLU A 79 -13.02 5.42 20.64
N LYS A 80 -12.52 4.29 20.14
CA LYS A 80 -11.72 4.22 18.91
C LYS A 80 -12.19 3.05 18.05
N ALA A 81 -12.20 3.25 16.75
CA ALA A 81 -12.47 2.19 15.78
C ALA A 81 -11.53 2.35 14.59
N ARG A 82 -11.06 1.22 14.05
CA ARG A 82 -10.20 1.17 12.87
C ARG A 82 -10.67 0.05 11.95
N MET A 83 -10.70 0.34 10.67
CA MET A 83 -10.99 -0.62 9.62
C MET A 83 -9.92 -0.49 8.54
N THR A 84 -9.37 -1.61 8.12
CA THR A 84 -8.44 -1.71 7.01
C THR A 84 -9.04 -2.66 5.98
N MET A 85 -9.13 -2.23 4.74
CA MET A 85 -9.47 -3.08 3.60
C MET A 85 -8.29 -3.10 2.65
N SER A 86 -7.73 -4.28 2.44
CA SER A 86 -6.55 -4.50 1.60
C SER A 86 -6.94 -5.33 0.39
N PHE A 87 -6.50 -4.96 -0.80
CA PHE A 87 -6.84 -5.63 -2.05
C PHE A 87 -5.68 -5.52 -3.06
N PRO A 88 -5.47 -6.53 -3.92
CA PRO A 88 -4.57 -6.39 -5.06
C PRO A 88 -5.23 -5.45 -6.08
N TYR A 89 -4.39 -4.61 -6.68
CA TYR A 89 -4.75 -3.60 -7.66
C TYR A 89 -3.83 -3.73 -8.86
N PHE A 90 -4.39 -3.86 -10.05
CA PHE A 90 -3.63 -4.11 -11.26
C PHE A 90 -3.54 -2.85 -12.13
N ILE A 91 -2.35 -2.52 -12.62
CA ILE A 91 -2.13 -1.46 -13.60
C ILE A 91 -1.55 -2.07 -14.88
N ALA A 92 -2.09 -1.68 -16.03
CA ALA A 92 -1.52 -2.05 -17.32
C ALA A 92 -0.21 -1.28 -17.56
N LYS A 93 0.90 -2.02 -17.71
CA LYS A 93 2.22 -1.47 -18.02
C LYS A 93 2.71 -1.96 -19.37
N LYS A 94 3.48 -1.12 -20.05
CA LYS A 94 4.20 -1.47 -21.28
C LYS A 94 5.68 -1.59 -20.98
N ALA A 95 6.30 -2.67 -21.45
CA ALA A 95 7.75 -2.84 -21.35
C ALA A 95 8.50 -1.68 -22.03
N PRO A 96 9.64 -1.23 -21.48
CA PRO A 96 10.26 0.04 -21.85
C PRO A 96 10.75 0.10 -23.31
N VAL A 97 11.18 -1.02 -23.89
CA VAL A 97 11.74 -1.07 -25.25
C VAL A 97 10.74 -1.66 -26.23
N THR A 98 10.23 -2.86 -25.96
CA THR A 98 9.37 -3.60 -26.87
C THR A 98 7.90 -3.21 -26.78
N GLN A 99 7.53 -2.41 -25.77
CA GLN A 99 6.15 -1.97 -25.52
C GLN A 99 5.17 -3.13 -25.30
N THR A 100 5.70 -4.31 -24.95
CA THR A 100 4.88 -5.50 -24.62
C THR A 100 4.00 -5.18 -23.42
N GLY A 101 2.68 -5.28 -23.59
CA GLY A 101 1.71 -4.99 -22.54
C GLY A 101 1.62 -6.13 -21.52
N SER A 102 1.54 -5.77 -20.24
CA SER A 102 1.31 -6.69 -19.12
C SER A 102 0.54 -6.01 -18.00
N LEU A 103 -0.01 -6.79 -17.07
CA LEU A 103 -0.62 -6.26 -15.84
C LEU A 103 0.38 -6.41 -14.71
N MET A 104 0.66 -5.30 -14.02
CA MET A 104 1.46 -5.28 -12.80
C MET A 104 0.55 -5.20 -11.58
N GLU A 105 0.80 -6.06 -10.59
CA GLU A 105 0.05 -6.10 -9.33
C GLU A 105 0.69 -5.17 -8.30
N TYR A 106 -0.15 -4.44 -7.56
CA TYR A 106 0.20 -3.65 -6.40
C TYR A 106 -0.74 -3.98 -5.24
N GLN A 107 -0.21 -4.06 -4.03
CA GLN A 107 -1.04 -4.26 -2.86
C GLN A 107 -1.50 -2.89 -2.33
N CYS A 108 -2.80 -2.62 -2.42
CA CYS A 108 -3.37 -1.36 -1.94
C CYS A 108 -4.18 -1.58 -0.66
N SER A 109 -4.39 -0.52 0.11
CA SER A 109 -5.32 -0.53 1.24
C SER A 109 -6.02 0.80 1.46
N PHE A 110 -7.28 0.73 1.88
CA PHE A 110 -8.02 1.82 2.49
C PHE A 110 -8.04 1.63 4.00
N ILE A 111 -7.62 2.64 4.74
CA ILE A 111 -7.53 2.58 6.20
C ILE A 111 -8.39 3.70 6.77
N GLY A 112 -9.52 3.35 7.37
CA GLY A 112 -10.35 4.30 8.10
C GLY A 112 -10.09 4.21 9.60
N SER A 113 -10.00 5.35 10.27
CA SER A 113 -9.94 5.40 11.73
C SER A 113 -10.83 6.50 12.31
N ILE A 114 -11.25 6.32 13.56
CA ILE A 114 -11.93 7.34 14.37
C ILE A 114 -11.06 7.66 15.60
N ASN A 115 -11.01 8.95 15.97
CA ASN A 115 -10.38 9.56 17.16
C ASN A 115 -8.84 9.59 17.26
N GLU A 116 -8.06 8.69 16.66
CA GLU A 116 -6.58 8.83 16.65
C GLU A 116 -6.08 9.62 15.44
N THR A 117 -6.38 9.13 14.24
CA THR A 117 -6.04 9.77 12.96
C THR A 117 -7.31 9.90 12.12
N ALA A 118 -8.36 10.46 12.76
CA ALA A 118 -9.74 10.48 12.27
C ALA A 118 -9.82 10.82 10.78
N GLY A 119 -10.22 9.87 9.93
CA GLY A 119 -10.25 10.05 8.48
C GLY A 119 -9.81 8.81 7.71
N LEU A 120 -9.88 8.91 6.39
CA LEU A 120 -9.44 7.89 5.45
C LEU A 120 -7.97 8.10 5.09
N GLN A 121 -7.19 7.03 5.14
CA GLN A 121 -5.84 6.95 4.60
C GLN A 121 -5.82 5.97 3.43
N LEU A 122 -4.97 6.27 2.44
CA LEU A 122 -4.68 5.39 1.32
C LEU A 122 -3.28 4.83 1.54
N SER A 123 -3.10 3.53 1.32
CA SER A 123 -1.80 2.88 1.41
C SER A 123 -1.53 2.12 0.13
N VAL A 124 -0.36 2.33 -0.47
CA VAL A 124 0.12 1.60 -1.64
C VAL A 124 1.43 0.91 -1.28
N ARG A 125 1.54 -0.37 -1.58
CA ARG A 125 2.77 -1.15 -1.49
C ARG A 125 3.24 -1.44 -2.91
N VAL A 126 4.36 -0.84 -3.25
CA VAL A 126 4.90 -0.78 -4.62
C VAL A 126 6.23 -1.53 -4.65
N PRO A 127 6.33 -2.62 -5.41
CA PRO A 127 7.59 -3.33 -5.57
C PRO A 127 8.46 -2.63 -6.63
N LEU A 128 9.74 -2.46 -6.34
CA LEU A 128 10.73 -1.85 -7.24
C LEU A 128 12.07 -2.57 -7.16
N THR A 129 13.00 -2.25 -8.06
CA THR A 129 14.39 -2.74 -8.00
C THR A 129 15.26 -1.71 -7.28
N THR A 130 16.08 -2.18 -6.35
CA THR A 130 17.21 -1.44 -5.76
C THR A 130 18.51 -2.10 -6.15
N LEU A 131 19.50 -1.29 -6.55
CA LEU A 131 20.86 -1.74 -6.83
C LEU A 131 21.83 -0.99 -5.91
N CYS A 132 22.69 -1.73 -5.21
CA CYS A 132 23.50 -1.18 -4.14
C CYS A 132 24.65 -0.30 -4.66
N PRO A 133 24.71 1.00 -4.28
CA PRO A 133 25.83 1.88 -4.65
C PRO A 133 27.18 1.34 -4.15
N CYS A 134 27.26 0.88 -2.90
CA CYS A 134 28.48 0.31 -2.32
C CYS A 134 29.01 -0.86 -3.16
N SER A 135 28.13 -1.80 -3.55
CA SER A 135 28.53 -2.98 -4.30
C SER A 135 29.12 -2.61 -5.66
N LYS A 136 28.49 -1.64 -6.34
CA LYS A 136 28.98 -1.11 -7.62
C LYS A 136 30.33 -0.43 -7.48
N GLU A 137 30.54 0.32 -6.41
CA GLU A 137 31.77 1.09 -6.17
C GLU A 137 32.98 0.18 -5.92
N ILE A 138 32.81 -0.90 -5.16
CA ILE A 138 33.93 -1.76 -4.74
C ILE A 138 34.23 -2.93 -5.69
N SER A 139 33.31 -3.25 -6.61
CA SER A 139 33.42 -4.42 -7.47
C SER A 139 34.01 -4.04 -8.83
N SER A 140 34.93 -4.87 -9.37
CA SER A 140 35.49 -4.67 -10.71
C SER A 140 34.48 -4.85 -11.84
N ALA A 141 33.42 -5.63 -11.60
CA ALA A 141 32.30 -5.82 -12.50
C ALA A 141 31.04 -6.23 -11.72
N GLY A 142 29.89 -5.78 -12.21
CA GLY A 142 28.59 -6.07 -11.59
C GLY A 142 28.33 -5.30 -10.30
N ALA A 143 27.14 -5.50 -9.76
CA ALA A 143 26.70 -4.98 -8.46
C ALA A 143 25.49 -5.82 -8.03
N HIS A 144 25.38 -6.14 -6.74
CA HIS A 144 24.18 -6.84 -6.28
C HIS A 144 22.96 -5.91 -6.31
N ASN A 145 21.82 -6.50 -6.63
CA ASN A 145 20.53 -5.86 -6.67
C ASN A 145 19.45 -6.82 -6.18
N GLN A 146 18.32 -6.26 -5.78
CA GLN A 146 17.24 -7.02 -5.19
C GLN A 146 15.89 -6.32 -5.42
N ARG A 147 14.83 -7.06 -5.09
CA ARG A 147 13.50 -6.47 -4.95
C ARG A 147 13.44 -5.70 -3.64
N ALA A 148 12.86 -4.52 -3.69
CA ALA A 148 12.41 -3.80 -2.51
C ALA A 148 10.91 -3.55 -2.59
N GLU A 149 10.27 -3.41 -1.44
CA GLU A 149 8.89 -2.98 -1.31
C GLU A 149 8.83 -1.64 -0.60
N VAL A 150 8.22 -0.66 -1.26
CA VAL A 150 7.93 0.64 -0.68
C VAL A 150 6.46 0.67 -0.27
N THR A 151 6.18 0.91 0.99
CA THR A 151 4.83 1.20 1.49
C THR A 151 4.69 2.71 1.72
N LEU A 152 3.88 3.37 0.90
CA LEU A 152 3.49 4.77 1.09
C LEU A 152 2.06 4.81 1.63
N THR A 153 1.89 5.34 2.84
CA THR A 153 0.56 5.58 3.42
C THR A 153 0.32 7.08 3.54
N VAL A 154 -0.76 7.58 2.95
CA VAL A 154 -1.06 9.01 2.88
C VAL A 154 -2.44 9.30 3.48
N ARG A 155 -2.55 10.48 4.10
CA ARG A 155 -3.81 11.12 4.42
C ARG A 155 -3.98 12.29 3.46
N ALA A 156 -4.99 12.21 2.62
CA ALA A 156 -5.29 13.24 1.62
C ALA A 156 -6.63 13.92 1.95
N PRO A 157 -6.69 15.25 2.15
CA PRO A 157 -7.95 15.98 2.31
C PRO A 157 -8.77 16.02 1.02
N ARG A 158 -8.12 15.82 -0.13
CA ARG A 158 -8.74 15.72 -1.45
C ARG A 158 -8.55 14.32 -2.01
N PHE A 159 -9.36 13.97 -2.99
CA PHE A 159 -9.27 12.70 -3.66
C PHE A 159 -7.94 12.57 -4.42
N ILE A 160 -7.24 11.45 -4.25
CA ILE A 160 -6.02 11.07 -4.99
C ILE A 160 -6.23 9.67 -5.55
N TRP A 161 -5.80 9.45 -6.80
CA TRP A 161 -5.83 8.13 -7.42
C TRP A 161 -4.73 7.22 -6.84
N LEU A 162 -5.03 5.92 -6.70
CA LEU A 162 -4.01 4.95 -6.28
C LEU A 162 -2.85 4.93 -7.28
N GLU A 163 -3.15 5.07 -8.55
CA GLU A 163 -2.19 5.11 -9.67
C GLU A 163 -1.22 6.29 -9.57
N ASP A 164 -1.67 7.44 -9.06
CA ASP A 164 -0.80 8.61 -8.86
C ASP A 164 0.21 8.35 -7.74
N LEU A 165 -0.24 7.72 -6.65
CA LEU A 165 0.64 7.33 -5.55
C LEU A 165 1.61 6.20 -5.96
N ILE A 166 1.12 5.23 -6.73
CA ILE A 166 1.94 4.13 -7.25
C ILE A 166 3.02 4.69 -8.17
N SER A 167 2.63 5.53 -9.14
CA SER A 167 3.57 6.15 -10.07
C SER A 167 4.61 7.01 -9.35
N LEU A 168 4.22 7.83 -8.38
CA LEU A 168 5.14 8.60 -7.54
C LEU A 168 6.24 7.71 -6.93
N VAL A 169 5.84 6.57 -6.37
CA VAL A 169 6.78 5.64 -5.73
C VAL A 169 7.65 4.88 -6.74
N GLU A 170 7.10 4.46 -7.89
CA GLU A 170 7.84 3.72 -8.91
C GLU A 170 9.07 4.50 -9.43
N HIS A 171 8.93 5.82 -9.59
CA HIS A 171 10.01 6.70 -10.02
C HIS A 171 11.11 6.92 -8.96
N CYS A 172 10.98 6.33 -7.77
CA CYS A 172 11.95 6.48 -6.68
C CYS A 172 12.92 5.28 -6.55
N GLY A 173 12.76 4.21 -7.33
CA GLY A 173 13.66 3.06 -7.32
C GLY A 173 14.91 3.24 -8.18
N SER A 174 15.83 2.27 -8.14
CA SER A 174 16.88 2.17 -9.16
C SER A 174 16.28 1.92 -10.54
N CYS A 175 15.26 1.05 -10.60
CA CYS A 175 14.41 0.85 -11.76
C CYS A 175 13.03 0.34 -11.33
N GLU A 176 12.02 0.61 -12.15
CA GLU A 176 10.68 0.07 -11.97
C GLU A 176 10.61 -1.42 -12.29
N LEU A 177 9.57 -2.10 -11.80
CA LEU A 177 9.25 -3.46 -12.21
C LEU A 177 8.24 -3.51 -13.35
N TYR A 178 8.37 -4.58 -14.13
CA TYR A 178 7.48 -4.95 -15.23
C TYR A 178 7.21 -6.45 -15.12
N ALA A 179 5.95 -6.86 -15.28
CA ALA A 179 5.58 -8.27 -15.13
C ALA A 179 6.11 -9.14 -16.28
N LEU A 180 6.20 -8.58 -17.50
CA LEU A 180 6.71 -9.28 -18.68
C LEU A 180 7.75 -8.41 -19.40
N LEU A 181 8.94 -8.98 -19.59
CA LEU A 181 10.06 -8.35 -20.31
C LEU A 181 10.56 -9.30 -21.40
N LYS A 182 10.94 -8.76 -22.55
CA LYS A 182 11.72 -9.47 -23.57
C LYS A 182 13.20 -9.10 -23.43
N ARG A 183 14.09 -9.83 -24.10
CA ARG A 183 15.55 -9.61 -24.03
C ARG A 183 15.99 -8.13 -24.17
N PRO A 184 15.47 -7.34 -25.14
CA PRO A 184 15.86 -5.92 -25.23
C PRO A 184 15.41 -5.10 -24.01
N ASP A 185 14.27 -5.45 -23.42
CA ASP A 185 13.76 -4.80 -22.21
C ASP A 185 14.59 -5.19 -20.98
N GLU A 186 14.94 -6.47 -20.83
CA GLU A 186 15.80 -6.97 -19.75
C GLU A 186 17.16 -6.28 -19.73
N LYS A 187 17.77 -6.12 -20.92
CA LYS A 187 18.99 -5.33 -21.10
C LYS A 187 18.79 -3.91 -20.57
N PHE A 188 17.73 -3.23 -21.02
CA PHE A 188 17.45 -1.86 -20.64
C PHE A 188 17.27 -1.69 -19.12
N VAL A 189 16.42 -2.49 -18.48
CA VAL A 189 16.14 -2.32 -17.04
C VAL A 189 17.37 -2.64 -16.17
N THR A 190 18.22 -3.55 -16.64
CA THR A 190 19.47 -3.90 -15.96
C THR A 190 20.47 -2.75 -16.05
N GLU A 191 20.67 -2.19 -17.24
CA GLU A 191 21.54 -1.02 -17.46
C GLU A 191 21.02 0.23 -16.73
N ALA A 192 19.69 0.45 -16.73
CA ALA A 192 19.05 1.56 -16.02
C ALA A 192 19.26 1.46 -14.50
N ALA A 193 19.01 0.29 -13.90
CA ALA A 193 19.26 0.07 -12.47
C ALA A 193 20.75 0.24 -12.12
N TYR A 194 21.64 -0.24 -12.99
CA TYR A 194 23.08 -0.10 -12.78
C TYR A 194 23.54 1.36 -12.87
N ALA A 195 22.93 2.17 -13.75
CA ALA A 195 23.21 3.60 -13.89
C ALA A 195 22.67 4.42 -12.71
N ASN A 196 21.59 3.97 -12.07
CA ASN A 196 20.91 4.65 -10.96
C ASN A 196 20.92 3.81 -9.65
N PRO A 197 22.09 3.54 -9.05
CA PRO A 197 22.15 2.76 -7.81
C PRO A 197 21.58 3.58 -6.64
N MET A 198 20.78 2.95 -5.77
CA MET A 198 20.10 3.61 -4.65
C MET A 198 20.17 2.77 -3.38
N PHE A 199 20.51 3.38 -2.23
CA PHE A 199 20.30 2.75 -0.93
C PHE A 199 18.83 2.77 -0.53
N VAL A 200 18.47 1.94 0.45
CA VAL A 200 17.12 1.90 1.02
C VAL A 200 16.70 3.26 1.59
N GLU A 201 17.64 3.98 2.20
CA GLU A 201 17.44 5.32 2.74
C GLU A 201 17.27 6.37 1.64
N ASP A 202 17.93 6.22 0.50
CA ASP A 202 17.78 7.15 -0.63
C ASP A 202 16.39 7.04 -1.24
N VAL A 203 15.90 5.81 -1.45
CA VAL A 203 14.53 5.54 -1.90
C VAL A 203 13.53 6.16 -0.91
N ALA A 204 13.69 5.91 0.39
CA ALA A 204 12.79 6.45 1.41
C ALA A 204 12.77 7.99 1.40
N ARG A 205 13.95 8.63 1.31
CA ARG A 205 14.08 10.09 1.24
C ARG A 205 13.41 10.66 -0.01
N MET A 206 13.60 10.05 -1.18
CA MET A 206 13.00 10.53 -2.42
C MET A 206 11.47 10.40 -2.40
N VAL A 207 10.93 9.27 -1.93
CA VAL A 207 9.47 9.10 -1.79
C VAL A 207 8.91 10.14 -0.82
N ALA A 208 9.59 10.38 0.30
CA ALA A 208 9.17 11.40 1.26
C ALA A 208 9.21 12.82 0.66
N GLN A 209 10.25 13.16 -0.12
CA GLN A 209 10.35 14.45 -0.81
C GLN A 209 9.23 14.64 -1.83
N GLN A 210 8.93 13.63 -2.65
CA GLN A 210 7.83 13.69 -3.60
C GLN A 210 6.46 13.78 -2.90
N ALA A 211 6.27 13.04 -1.81
CA ALA A 211 5.05 13.10 -1.02
C ALA A 211 4.86 14.47 -0.33
N LEU A 212 5.94 15.10 0.15
CA LEU A 212 5.93 16.46 0.70
C LEU A 212 5.58 17.51 -0.36
N ALA A 213 6.03 17.32 -1.59
CA ALA A 213 5.78 18.25 -2.69
C ALA A 213 4.37 18.08 -3.29
N HIS A 214 3.67 16.97 -3.02
CA HIS A 214 2.36 16.70 -3.58
C HIS A 214 1.27 17.54 -2.88
N PRO A 215 0.54 18.42 -3.59
CA PRO A 215 -0.35 19.42 -2.97
C PRO A 215 -1.53 18.80 -2.21
N ASP A 216 -1.97 17.62 -2.61
CA ASP A 216 -3.11 16.94 -1.99
C ASP A 216 -2.72 15.97 -0.85
N ILE A 217 -1.43 15.81 -0.52
CA ILE A 217 -0.99 14.96 0.59
C ILE A 217 -0.80 15.84 1.84
N ALA A 218 -1.62 15.63 2.87
CA ALA A 218 -1.51 16.41 4.12
C ALA A 218 -0.58 15.76 5.16
N ARG A 219 -0.56 14.42 5.21
CA ARG A 219 0.34 13.64 6.06
C ARG A 219 0.68 12.34 5.36
N PHE A 220 1.85 11.80 5.63
CA PHE A 220 2.25 10.52 5.08
C PHE A 220 3.19 9.78 6.03
N SER A 221 3.37 8.50 5.76
CA SER A 221 4.46 7.67 6.27
C SER A 221 5.01 6.85 5.10
N VAL A 222 6.33 6.72 5.03
CA VAL A 222 7.01 5.87 4.06
C VAL A 222 7.64 4.71 4.81
N SER A 223 7.68 3.55 4.21
CA SER A 223 8.54 2.46 4.66
C SER A 223 9.14 1.81 3.43
N VAL A 224 10.42 1.50 3.46
CA VAL A 224 11.10 0.76 2.40
C VAL A 224 11.74 -0.45 3.03
N GLU A 225 11.50 -1.61 2.44
CA GLU A 225 12.14 -2.88 2.82
C GLU A 225 12.82 -3.47 1.59
N SER A 226 14.14 -3.62 1.65
CA SER A 226 14.98 -4.25 0.63
C SER A 226 15.28 -5.69 1.05
N PHE A 227 14.85 -6.66 0.24
CA PHE A 227 15.07 -8.08 0.51
C PHE A 227 16.47 -8.48 0.01
N GLU A 228 17.48 -8.29 0.86
CA GLU A 228 18.89 -8.40 0.47
C GLU A 228 19.20 -9.71 -0.26
N SER A 229 19.79 -9.61 -1.45
CA SER A 229 20.14 -10.78 -2.28
C SER A 229 21.30 -11.59 -1.72
N ILE A 230 22.15 -10.96 -0.90
CA ILE A 230 23.40 -11.54 -0.36
C ILE A 230 23.33 -11.79 1.15
N HIS A 231 22.21 -11.46 1.80
CA HIS A 231 22.02 -11.61 3.24
C HIS A 231 20.66 -12.26 3.56
N LYS A 232 20.56 -12.95 4.71
CA LYS A 232 19.32 -13.59 5.17
C LYS A 232 18.51 -12.67 6.10
N HIS A 233 18.44 -11.39 5.76
CA HIS A 233 17.64 -10.38 6.46
C HIS A 233 17.36 -9.22 5.49
N SER A 234 16.34 -8.41 5.80
CA SER A 234 16.03 -7.22 5.02
C SER A 234 16.79 -6.00 5.55
N ALA A 235 17.20 -5.10 4.66
CA ALA A 235 17.53 -3.71 5.02
C ALA A 235 16.24 -2.88 4.98
N TYR A 236 16.04 -1.97 5.95
CA TYR A 236 14.80 -1.20 6.02
C TYR A 236 15.01 0.26 6.42
N ALA A 237 14.11 1.13 5.95
CA ALA A 237 14.01 2.55 6.32
C ALA A 237 12.54 2.95 6.51
N LEU A 238 12.28 3.92 7.39
CA LEU A 238 10.95 4.42 7.80
C LEU A 238 10.95 5.95 7.91
#